data_AF-A0A2V8EI21-F1
#
_entry.id   AF-A0A2V8EI21-F1
#
_cell.length_a   1.000
_cell.length_b   1.000
_cell.length_c   1.000
_cell.angle_alpha   90.00
_cell.angle_beta   90.00
_cell.angle_gamma   90.00
#
_symmetry.space_group_name_H-M   'P 1'
#
loop_
_entity.id
_entity.type
_entity.pdbx_description
1 polymer ?
#
loop_
_entity_poly.entity_id
_entity_poly.type
_entity_poly.pdbx_seq_one_letter_code
_entity_poly.pdbx_strand_id
1 'polypeptide(L)' 'MFRTLVKTDAMAVEDKTVPVRYFELRTLRGARRYSAEILLGPGDRIILDDDSVLNLETRTICLVPATLYSRMLARATAA' A
#
# COMPACT_ATOMS: atom_id res chain seq x y z
N MET A 1 -14.40 -11.37 -10.12
CA MET A 1 -13.70 -11.73 -8.87
C MET A 1 -13.77 -10.52 -7.94
N PHE A 2 -14.43 -10.64 -6.80
CA PHE A 2 -14.63 -9.52 -5.89
C PHE A 2 -13.49 -9.45 -4.89
N ARG A 3 -12.96 -8.25 -4.67
CA ARG A 3 -12.00 -7.95 -3.60
C ARG A 3 -12.80 -7.47 -2.40
N THR A 4 -12.59 -8.07 -1.24
CA THR A 4 -13.24 -7.65 0.00
C THR A 4 -12.28 -6.76 0.77
N LEU A 5 -12.68 -5.54 1.11
CA LEU A 5 -11.90 -4.70 2.02
C LEU A 5 -11.88 -5.35 3.40
N VAL A 6 -10.69 -5.70 3.91
CA VAL A 6 -10.53 -6.37 5.21
C VAL A 6 -9.96 -5.46 6.28
N LYS A 7 -9.19 -4.44 5.90
CA LYS A 7 -8.63 -3.45 6.84
C LYS A 7 -8.36 -2.12 6.15
N THR A 8 -8.51 -1.04 6.88
CA THR A 8 -8.02 0.29 6.51
C THR A 8 -7.04 0.75 7.56
N ASP A 9 -6.03 1.49 7.13
CA ASP A 9 -4.99 2.05 7.98
C ASP A 9 -4.57 3.42 7.47
N ALA A 10 -3.92 4.20 8.32
CA ALA A 10 -3.43 5.54 8.02
C ALA A 10 -2.01 5.68 8.54
N MET A 11 -1.05 5.73 7.63
CA MET A 11 0.36 5.85 7.98
C MET A 11 0.78 7.32 8.01
N ALA A 12 1.27 7.77 9.17
CA ALA A 12 1.95 9.05 9.29
C ALA A 12 3.39 8.92 8.79
N VAL A 13 3.76 9.75 7.83
CA VAL A 13 5.13 9.91 7.33
C VAL A 13 5.41 11.41 7.21
N GLU A 14 6.28 11.93 8.08
CA GLU A 14 6.48 13.38 8.26
C GLU A 14 5.14 14.10 8.46
N ASP A 15 4.90 15.19 7.73
CA ASP A 15 3.65 15.98 7.77
C ASP A 15 2.52 15.38 6.90
N LYS A 16 2.66 14.14 6.43
CA LYS A 16 1.68 13.49 5.54
C LYS A 16 1.06 12.27 6.19
N THR A 17 -0.25 12.13 6.01
CA THR A 17 -0.98 10.89 6.32
C THR A 17 -1.33 10.18 5.03
N VAL A 18 -0.80 8.97 4.85
CA VAL A 18 -1.04 8.14 3.68
C VAL A 18 -2.07 7.06 4.03
N PRO A 19 -3.24 7.04 3.35
CA PRO A 19 -4.20 5.96 3.53
C PRO A 19 -3.70 4.67 2.92
N VAL A 20 -3.86 3.58 3.67
CA VAL A 20 -3.57 2.21 3.22
C VAL A 20 -4.84 1.36 3.35
N ARG A 21 -5.14 0.56 2.33
CA ARG A 21 -6.31 -0.32 2.30
C ARG A 21 -5.90 -1.73 1.98
N TYR A 22 -6.29 -2.68 2.82
CA TYR A 22 -5.98 -4.09 2.65
C TYR A 22 -7.22 -4.82 2.17
N PHE A 23 -7.04 -5.64 1.14
CA PHE A 23 -8.11 -6.42 0.53
C PHE A 23 -7.79 -7.91 0.58
N GLU A 24 -8.83 -8.73 0.74
CA GLU A 24 -8.78 -10.17 0.49
C GLU A 24 -9.38 -10.47 -0.88
N LEU A 25 -8.71 -11.34 -1.63
CA LEU A 25 -9.19 -11.95 -2.85
C LEU A 25 -9.19 -13.47 -2.69
N ARG A 26 -10.35 -14.10 -2.93
CA ARG A 26 -10.44 -15.56 -3.04
C ARG A 26 -10.29 -15.98 -4.49
N THR A 27 -9.29 -16.80 -4.76
CA THR A 27 -9.05 -17.37 -6.09
C THR A 27 -10.10 -18.44 -6.44
N LEU A 28 -10.26 -18.77 -7.72
CA LEU A 28 -11.18 -19.83 -8.17
C LEU A 28 -10.86 -21.20 -7.54
N ARG A 29 -9.60 -21.43 -7.16
CA ARG A 29 -9.12 -22.64 -6.51
C ARG A 29 -9.20 -22.57 -4.97
N GLY A 30 -9.85 -21.56 -4.41
CA GLY A 30 -10.04 -21.41 -2.97
C GLY A 30 -8.86 -20.82 -2.19
N ALA A 31 -7.71 -20.58 -2.83
CA ALA A 31 -6.58 -19.91 -2.17
C ALA A 31 -6.93 -18.44 -1.87
N ARG A 32 -6.52 -17.95 -0.69
CA ARG A 32 -6.63 -16.54 -0.30
C ARG A 32 -5.39 -15.80 -0.78
N ARG A 33 -5.59 -14.61 -1.35
CA ARG A 33 -4.55 -13.63 -1.64
C ARG A 33 -4.94 -12.32 -0.99
N TYR A 34 -3.95 -11.56 -0.60
CA TYR A 34 -4.15 -10.26 -0.01
C TYR A 34 -3.43 -9.21 -0.84
N SER A 35 -3.99 -8.00 -0.85
CA SER A 35 -3.36 -6.85 -1.49
C SER A 35 -3.47 -5.62 -0.62
N ALA A 36 -2.40 -4.85 -0.50
CA ALA A 36 -2.40 -3.51 0.11
C ALA A 36 -2.37 -2.44 -0.98
N GLU A 37 -3.34 -1.53 -0.96
CA GLU A 37 -3.37 -0.34 -1.80
C GLU A 37 -2.97 0.89 -0.97
N ILE A 38 -1.86 1.52 -1.35
CA ILE A 38 -1.32 2.74 -0.74
C ILE A 38 -1.67 3.90 -1.64
N LEU A 39 -2.42 4.88 -1.13
CA LEU A 39 -2.90 6.03 -1.91
C LEU A 39 -1.98 7.24 -1.70
N LEU A 40 -1.13 7.55 -2.68
CA LEU A 40 -0.16 8.66 -2.58
C LEU A 40 -0.74 9.99 -3.08
N GLY A 41 -1.78 9.93 -3.91
CA GLY A 41 -2.47 11.10 -4.44
C GLY A 41 -3.59 10.71 -5.41
N PRO A 42 -4.29 11.69 -6.00
CA PRO A 42 -5.33 11.42 -6.99
C PRO A 42 -4.78 10.63 -8.19
N GLY A 43 -5.26 9.39 -8.37
CA GLY A 43 -4.80 8.51 -9.46
C GLY A 43 -3.45 7.82 -9.23
N ASP A 44 -2.74 8.15 -8.16
CA ASP A 44 -1.41 7.62 -7.84
C ASP A 44 -1.50 6.64 -6.68
N ARG A 45 -1.30 5.36 -6.99
CA ARG A 45 -1.43 4.26 -6.03
C ARG A 45 -0.31 3.25 -6.21
N ILE A 46 0.11 2.66 -5.09
CA ILE A 46 0.99 1.49 -5.08
C ILE A 46 0.16 0.31 -4.63
N ILE A 47 0.30 -0.83 -5.32
CA ILE A 47 -0.38 -2.08 -4.97
C ILE A 47 0.71 -3.10 -4.63
N LEU A 48 0.59 -3.69 -3.43
CA LEU A 48 1.43 -4.78 -2.98
C LEU A 48 0.57 -6.02 -2.83
N ASP A 49 0.99 -7.13 -3.41
CA ASP A 49 0.34 -8.43 -3.23
C ASP A 49 1.16 -9.31 -2.29
N ASP A 50 0.46 -10.11 -1.49
CA ASP A 50 1.05 -11.10 -0.58
C ASP A 50 0.05 -12.21 -0.23
N ASP A 51 0.50 -13.24 0.48
CA ASP A 51 -0.33 -14.33 0.97
C ASP A 51 -0.88 -14.09 2.39
N SER A 52 -0.41 -13.03 3.06
CA SER A 52 -0.79 -12.66 4.41
C SER A 52 -0.94 -11.15 4.58
N VAL A 53 -1.98 -10.72 5.32
CA VAL A 53 -2.16 -9.32 5.71
C VAL A 53 -1.02 -8.83 6.60
N LEU A 54 -0.50 -9.68 7.50
CA LEU A 54 0.57 -9.29 8.41
C LEU A 54 1.89 -8.99 7.67
N ASN A 55 2.18 -9.76 6.62
CA ASN A 55 3.33 -9.51 5.75
C ASN A 55 3.14 -8.18 5.01
N LEU A 56 1.94 -7.93 4.48
CA LEU A 56 1.63 -6.66 3.84
C LEU A 56 1.79 -5.48 4.78
N GLU A 57 1.33 -5.57 6.02
CA GLU A 57 1.50 -4.51 7.03
C GLU A 57 2.98 -4.23 7.28
N THR A 58 3.77 -5.28 7.52
CA THR A 58 5.21 -5.16 7.74
C THR A 58 5.91 -4.50 6.54
N ARG A 59 5.57 -4.92 5.32
CA ARG A 59 6.14 -4.35 4.09
C ARG A 59 5.70 -2.91 3.88
N THR A 60 4.45 -2.59 4.19
CA THR A 60 3.90 -1.24 4.05
C THR A 60 4.62 -0.27 4.99
N ILE A 61 4.94 -0.68 6.23
CA ILE A 61 5.72 0.12 7.19
C ILE A 61 7.06 0.56 6.60
N CYS A 62 7.75 -0.32 5.87
CA CYS A 62 9.05 0.02 5.28
C CYS A 62 8.93 0.73 3.93
N LEU A 63 8.02 0.28 3.05
CA LEU A 63 7.97 0.74 1.66
C LEU A 63 7.31 2.10 1.48
N VAL A 64 6.32 2.45 2.32
CA VAL A 64 5.61 3.73 2.19
C VAL A 64 6.56 4.90 2.45
N PRO A 65 7.32 4.94 3.57
CA PRO A 65 8.31 6.01 3.79
C PRO A 65 9.38 6.04 2.70
N ALA A 66 9.96 4.88 2.35
CA ALA A 66 11.02 4.79 1.34
C ALA A 66 10.56 5.35 -0.02
N THR A 67 9.32 5.07 -0.43
CA THR A 67 8.77 5.57 -1.68
C THR A 67 8.52 7.08 -1.63
N LEU A 68 7.99 7.58 -0.52
CA LEU A 68 7.78 9.02 -0.34
C LEU A 68 9.09 9.80 -0.39
N TYR A 69 10.10 9.35 0.36
CA TYR A 69 11.41 10.00 0.36
C TYR A 69 12.09 9.95 -1.00
N SER A 70 12.05 8.79 -1.68
CA SER A 70 12.62 8.66 -3.03
C SER A 70 12.00 9.64 -4.02
N ARG A 71 10.67 9.82 -3.95
CA ARG A 71 9.95 10.79 -4.80
C ARG A 71 10.23 12.23 -4.43
N MET A 72 10.40 12.54 -3.14
CA MET A 72 10.82 13.88 -2.69
C MET A 72 12.20 14.23 -3.25
N LEU A 73 13.16 13.31 -3.15
CA LEU A 73 14.50 13.48 -3.71
C LEU A 73 14.45 13.68 -5.23
N ALA A 74 13.71 12.82 -5.95
CA ALA A 74 13.59 12.92 -7.41
C ALA A 74 12.98 14.25 -7.89
N ARG A 75 12.06 14.83 -7.11
CA ARG A 75 11.49 16.17 -7.40
C ARG A 75 12.49 17.29 -7.16
N ALA A 76 13.27 17.20 -6.08
CA ALA A 76 14.28 18.21 -5.76
C ALA A 76 15.38 18.29 -6.82
N THR A 77 15.73 17.16 -7.45
CA THR A 77 16.77 17.11 -8.50
C THR A 77 16.30 17.57 -9.89
N ALA A 78 14.99 17.68 -10.11
CA ALA A 78 14.42 18.06 -11.40
C ALA A 78 14.11 19.57 -11.53
N ALA A 79 14.36 20.35 -10.48
CA ALA A 79 14.21 21.79 -10.41
C ALA A 79 15.57 22.49 -10.57
#